data_AF-M5BKQ4-F1
#
_entry.id   AF-M5BKQ4-F1
#
_cell.length_a   1.000
_cell.length_b   1.000
_cell.length_c   1.000
_cell.angle_alpha   90.00
_cell.angle_beta   90.00
_cell.angle_gamma   90.00
#
_symmetry.space_group_name_H-M   'P 1'
#
loop_
_entity.id
_entity.type
_entity.pdbx_description
1 polymer ?
#
loop_
_entity_poly.entity_id
_entity_poly.type
_entity_poly.pdbx_seq_one_letter_code
_entity_poly.pdbx_strand_id
1 'polypeptide(L)' 'MSAEKAAFEREVAELEEFWKQPRFARTKRPYTAAQVVSKRGTIRIQYPSDALAKKLWALLEAHSKAGTPSHTYGA' A
#
# COMPACT_ATOMS: atom_id res chain seq x y z
N MET A 1 -10.59 -23.56 -15.10
CA MET A 1 -9.55 -22.53 -14.96
C MET A 1 -8.31 -23.16 -14.33
N SER A 2 -7.10 -22.83 -14.80
CA SER A 2 -5.85 -23.30 -14.16
C SER A 2 -5.72 -22.71 -12.75
N ALA A 3 -5.14 -23.46 -11.80
CA ALA A 3 -4.91 -23.03 -10.43
C ALA A 3 -4.05 -21.75 -10.34
N GLU A 4 -3.08 -21.61 -11.25
CA GLU A 4 -2.23 -20.42 -11.38
C GLU A 4 -3.05 -19.18 -11.74
N LYS A 5 -3.93 -19.29 -12.75
CA LYS A 5 -4.81 -18.18 -13.17
C LYS A 5 -5.73 -17.74 -12.04
N ALA A 6 -6.31 -18.69 -11.31
CA ALA A 6 -7.15 -18.39 -10.15
C ALA A 6 -6.36 -17.71 -9.02
N ALA A 7 -5.11 -18.11 -8.78
CA ALA A 7 -4.25 -17.46 -7.79
C ALA A 7 -3.93 -16.01 -8.19
N PHE A 8 -3.55 -15.79 -9.46
CA PHE A 8 -3.30 -14.47 -10.00
C PHE A 8 -4.51 -13.55 -9.87
N GLU A 9 -5.70 -14.01 -10.28
CA GLU A 9 -6.94 -13.22 -10.19
C GLU A 9 -7.28 -12.84 -8.73
N ARG A 10 -7.06 -13.75 -7.77
CA ARG A 10 -7.21 -13.44 -6.35
C ARG A 10 -6.23 -12.37 -5.88
N GLU A 11 -4.95 -12.47 -6.22
CA GLU A 11 -3.95 -11.47 -5.81
C GLU A 11 -4.23 -10.08 -6.40
N VAL A 12 -4.75 -10.04 -7.63
CA VAL A 12 -5.19 -8.79 -8.26
C VAL A 12 -6.34 -8.17 -7.47
N ALA A 13 -7.37 -8.96 -7.14
CA ALA A 13 -8.51 -8.49 -6.35
C ALA A 13 -8.10 -8.00 -4.95
N GLU A 14 -7.19 -8.73 -4.28
CA GLU A 14 -6.62 -8.31 -2.99
C GLU A 14 -5.90 -6.96 -3.09
N LEU A 15 -5.12 -6.75 -4.16
CA LEU A 15 -4.40 -5.50 -4.37
C LEU A 15 -5.34 -4.34 -4.70
N GLU A 16 -6.38 -4.59 -5.49
CA GLU A 16 -7.41 -3.59 -5.80
C GLU A 16 -8.16 -3.16 -4.54
N GLU A 17 -8.52 -4.11 -3.67
CA GLU A 17 -9.15 -3.80 -2.39
C GLU A 17 -8.22 -3.03 -1.47
N PHE A 18 -6.94 -3.44 -1.40
CA PHE A 18 -5.91 -2.70 -0.67
C PHE A 18 -5.78 -1.25 -1.16
N TRP A 19 -5.88 -1.00 -2.46
CA TRP A 19 -5.80 0.34 -3.04
C TRP A 19 -7.00 1.23 -2.73
N LYS A 20 -8.13 0.69 -2.27
CA LYS A 20 -9.28 1.48 -1.82
C LYS A 20 -9.10 2.10 -0.43
N GLN A 21 -8.06 1.71 0.31
CA GLN A 21 -7.81 2.28 1.63
C GLN A 21 -7.65 3.82 1.57
N PRO A 22 -8.11 4.57 2.60
CA PRO A 22 -7.99 6.03 2.66
C PRO A 22 -6.56 6.54 2.43
N ARG A 23 -5.56 5.71 2.79
CA ARG A 23 -4.13 5.93 2.53
C ARG A 23 -3.83 6.36 1.09
N PHE A 24 -4.60 5.85 0.12
CA PHE A 24 -4.35 6.02 -1.30
C PHE A 24 -5.34 6.96 -2.00
N ALA A 25 -6.24 7.62 -1.27
CA ALA A 25 -7.26 8.51 -1.84
C ALA A 25 -6.67 9.63 -2.71
N ARG A 26 -5.44 10.06 -2.43
CA ARG A 26 -4.70 11.11 -3.15
C ARG A 26 -3.63 10.57 -4.10
N THR A 27 -3.56 9.24 -4.31
CA THR A 27 -2.50 8.60 -5.10
C THR A 27 -3.03 8.17 -6.46
N LYS A 28 -2.62 8.88 -7.53
CA LYS A 28 -2.91 8.49 -8.91
C LYS A 28 -1.87 7.49 -9.41
N ARG A 29 -2.31 6.32 -9.88
CA ARG A 29 -1.46 5.27 -10.44
C ARG A 29 -1.67 5.19 -11.95
N PRO A 30 -0.65 5.41 -12.81
CA PRO A 30 -0.76 5.24 -14.26
C PRO A 30 -0.57 3.77 -14.69
N TYR A 31 -1.00 2.82 -13.85
CA TYR A 31 -0.87 1.38 -14.04
C TYR A 31 -1.95 0.62 -13.25
N THR A 32 -2.21 -0.63 -13.64
CA THR A 32 -3.24 -1.47 -13.03
C THR A 32 -2.68 -2.39 -11.95
N ALA A 33 -3.55 -2.94 -11.09
CA ALA A 33 -3.17 -3.95 -10.10
C ALA A 33 -2.61 -5.21 -10.78
N ALA A 34 -3.19 -5.63 -11.90
CA ALA A 34 -2.70 -6.75 -12.70
C ALA A 34 -1.26 -6.53 -13.21
N GLN A 35 -0.93 -5.32 -13.67
CA GLN A 35 0.44 -5.00 -14.08
C GLN A 35 1.43 -5.14 -12.91
N VAL A 36 1.03 -4.72 -11.69
CA VAL A 36 1.87 -4.89 -10.49
C VAL A 36 2.01 -6.36 -10.08
N VAL A 37 0.90 -7.10 -10.00
CA VAL A 37 0.90 -8.51 -9.60
C VAL A 37 1.69 -9.37 -10.59
N SER A 38 1.63 -9.07 -11.89
CA SER A 38 2.40 -9.77 -12.93
C SER A 38 3.93 -9.67 -12.78
N LYS A 39 4.41 -8.83 -11.86
CA LYS A 39 5.84 -8.63 -11.56
C LYS A 39 6.21 -9.14 -10.16
N ARG A 40 5.24 -9.63 -9.38
CA ARG A 40 5.51 -10.26 -8.09
C ARG A 40 6.03 -11.68 -8.30
N GLY A 41 6.95 -12.10 -7.44
CA GLY A 41 7.26 -13.52 -7.26
C GLY A 41 6.16 -14.23 -6.46
N THR A 42 6.27 -15.55 -6.35
CA THR A 42 5.33 -16.39 -5.59
C THR A 42 5.58 -16.36 -4.08
N ILE A 43 6.75 -15.90 -3.65
CA ILE A 43 7.13 -15.79 -2.24
C ILE A 43 6.69 -14.41 -1.72
N ARG A 44 5.74 -14.39 -0.79
CA ARG A 44 5.29 -13.15 -0.13
C ARG A 44 6.29 -12.74 0.95
N ILE A 45 6.78 -11.51 0.86
CA ILE A 45 7.69 -10.92 1.84
C ILE A 45 6.92 -9.87 2.64
N GLN A 46 7.06 -9.90 3.96
CA GLN A 46 6.54 -8.88 4.87
C GLN A 46 7.71 -8.04 5.37
N TYR A 47 7.66 -6.73 5.16
CA TYR A 47 8.73 -5.83 5.54
C TYR A 47 8.37 -5.09 6.84
N PRO A 48 9.26 -5.04 7.85
CA PRO A 48 8.99 -4.31 9.10
C PRO A 48 8.83 -2.80 8.88
N SER A 49 9.38 -2.26 7.79
CA SER A 49 9.19 -0.87 7.38
C SER A 49 7.73 -0.52 7.08
N ASP A 50 6.88 -1.48 6.68
CA ASP A 50 5.46 -1.24 6.44
C ASP A 50 4.72 -0.83 7.74
N ALA A 51 5.07 -1.43 8.88
CA ALA A 51 4.52 -1.05 10.18
C ALA A 51 4.89 0.40 10.54
N LEU A 52 6.14 0.81 10.27
CA LEU A 52 6.60 2.18 10.49
C LEU A 52 5.94 3.17 9.52
N ALA A 53 5.74 2.78 8.25
CA ALA A 53 5.05 3.61 7.26
C ALA A 53 3.59 3.86 7.65
N LYS A 54 2.89 2.85 8.18
CA LYS A 54 1.52 3.00 8.73
C LYS A 54 1.50 3.94 9.93
N LYS A 55 2.45 3.80 10.87
CA LYS A 55 2.61 4.71 12.01
C LYS A 55 2.82 6.15 11.56
N LEU A 56 3.74 6.37 10.62
CA LEU A 56 4.02 7.70 10.08
C LEU A 56 2.80 8.30 9.37
N TRP A 57 2.10 7.52 8.56
CA TRP A 57 0.88 7.99 7.89
C TRP A 57 -0.17 8.46 8.88
N ALA A 58 -0.45 7.67 9.93
CA ALA A 58 -1.42 8.05 10.96
C ALA A 58 -1.02 9.33 11.70
N LEU A 59 0.28 9.47 12.02
CA LEU A 59 0.83 10.67 12.65
C LEU A 59 0.63 11.92 11.77
N LEU A 60 0.97 11.83 10.48
CA LEU A 60 0.86 12.96 9.56
C LEU A 60 -0.60 13.35 9.26
N GLU A 61 -1.51 12.38 9.14
CA GLU A 61 -2.94 12.66 8.98
C GLU A 61 -3.51 13.37 10.22
N ALA A 62 -3.13 12.95 11.43
CA ALA A 62 -3.56 13.62 12.67
C ALA A 62 -3.07 15.07 12.74
N HIS A 63 -1.79 15.31 12.43
CA HIS A 63 -1.21 16.65 12.37
C HIS A 63 -1.83 17.53 11.29
N SER A 64 -2.06 16.97 10.09
CA SER A 64 -2.76 17.67 9.01
C SER A 64 -4.18 18.08 9.42
N LYS A 65 -4.92 17.22 10.13
CA LYS A 65 -6.26 17.54 10.64
C LYS A 65 -6.23 18.61 11.73
N ALA A 66 -5.20 18.59 12.58
CA ALA A 66 -5.01 19.55 13.66
C ALA A 66 -4.36 20.87 13.22
N GLY A 67 -3.86 20.97 11.98
CA GLY A 67 -3.10 22.14 11.51
C GLY A 67 -1.75 22.35 12.22
N THR A 68 -1.15 21.28 12.73
CA THR A 68 0.12 21.31 13.47
C THR A 68 1.22 20.54 12.74
N PRO A 69 2.52 20.84 12.98
CA PRO A 69 3.63 20.06 12.43
C PRO A 69 4.09 18.93 13.37
N SER A 70 4.85 17.98 12.80
CA SER A 70 5.72 17.06 13.55
C SER A 70 7.17 17.49 13.39
N HIS A 71 7.90 17.69 14.50
CA HIS A 71 9.29 18.17 14.48
C HIS A 71 10.30 17.02 14.49
N THR A 72 11.45 17.20 13.82
CA THR A 72 12.61 16.29 13.85
C THR A 72 13.89 17.08 13.58
N TYR A 73 15.04 16.46 13.82
CA TYR A 73 16.37 16.93 13.40
C TYR A 73 17.14 15.79 12.71
N GLY A 74 18.28 16.08 12.08
CA GLY A 74 19.14 15.05 11.48
C GLY A 74 19.84 14.25 12.57
N ALA A 75 19.59 12.94 12.61
CA ALA A 75 20.18 12.03 13.59
C ALA A 75 21.66 11.74 13.30
#